data_AF-A0A2E7QE75-F1
#
_entry.id   AF-A0A2E7QE75-F1
#
_cell.length_a   1.000
_cell.length_b   1.000
_cell.length_c   1.000
_cell.angle_alpha   90.00
_cell.angle_beta   90.00
_cell.angle_gamma   90.00
#
_symmetry.space_group_name_H-M   'P 1'
#
loop_
_entity.id
_entity.type
_entity.pdbx_description
1 polymer ?
#
loop_
_entity_poly.entity_id
_entity_poly.type
_entity_poly.pdbx_seq_one_letter_code
_entity_poly.pdbx_strand_id
1 'polypeptide(L)'
;MKLETSKKLLRNRIAPVLVIALIAGLLRPAQTQAAERCPIIVELLTSQGCSSCLPADELLDKLLQIDSIVGLSSHVDYLDYIGWKYPFALPENTSRQRAIRGLSIISTSIRPKWSAIV
;
A
#
# COMPACT_ATOMS: atom_id res chain seq x y z
N MET A 1 -41.15 -57.84 -22.83
CA MET A 1 -40.01 -58.20 -21.96
C MET A 1 -38.68 -57.48 -22.26
N LYS A 2 -38.37 -57.05 -23.50
CA LYS A 2 -37.12 -56.29 -23.83
C LYS A 2 -37.12 -54.80 -23.44
N LEU A 3 -38.29 -54.19 -23.25
CA LEU A 3 -38.44 -52.76 -22.93
C LEU A 3 -38.18 -52.44 -21.44
N GLU A 4 -38.59 -53.32 -20.52
CA GLU A 4 -38.31 -53.18 -19.08
C GLU A 4 -36.80 -53.15 -18.78
N THR A 5 -36.02 -53.99 -19.44
CA THR A 5 -34.57 -54.10 -19.24
C THR A 5 -33.84 -52.86 -19.72
N SER A 6 -34.19 -52.31 -20.90
CA SER A 6 -33.61 -51.05 -21.39
C SER A 6 -33.92 -49.86 -20.50
N LYS A 7 -35.14 -49.77 -19.94
CA LYS A 7 -35.51 -48.72 -18.97
C LYS A 7 -34.76 -48.87 -17.64
N LYS A 8 -34.58 -50.11 -17.14
CA LYS A 8 -33.76 -50.40 -15.95
C LYS A 8 -32.29 -50.05 -16.17
N LEU A 9 -31.74 -50.37 -17.35
CA LEU A 9 -30.37 -50.05 -17.73
C LEU A 9 -30.15 -48.54 -17.87
N LEU A 10 -31.07 -47.80 -18.50
CA LEU A 10 -31.01 -46.33 -18.56
C LEU A 10 -31.07 -45.73 -17.15
N ARG A 11 -32.01 -46.18 -16.31
CA ARG A 11 -32.15 -45.67 -14.93
C ARG A 11 -30.91 -45.92 -14.06
N ASN A 12 -30.29 -47.10 -14.17
CA ASN A 12 -29.05 -47.42 -13.42
C ASN A 12 -27.82 -46.63 -13.91
N ARG A 13 -27.84 -46.09 -15.14
CA ARG A 13 -26.76 -45.28 -15.69
C ARG A 13 -26.95 -43.78 -15.42
N ILE A 14 -28.19 -43.30 -15.42
CA ILE A 14 -28.52 -41.87 -15.29
C ILE A 14 -28.60 -41.42 -13.82
N ALA A 15 -29.12 -42.27 -12.92
CA ALA A 15 -29.24 -41.96 -11.49
C ALA A 15 -27.91 -41.58 -10.81
N PRO A 16 -26.78 -42.32 -10.97
CA PRO A 16 -25.53 -41.94 -10.32
C PRO A 16 -24.93 -40.64 -10.89
N VAL A 17 -25.13 -40.36 -12.18
CA VAL A 17 -24.66 -39.12 -12.81
C VAL A 17 -25.39 -37.90 -12.25
N LEU A 18 -26.71 -38.01 -12.07
CA LEU A 18 -27.52 -36.95 -11.45
C LEU A 18 -27.12 -36.69 -9.99
N VAL A 19 -26.83 -37.74 -9.22
CA VAL A 19 -26.40 -37.61 -7.82
C VAL A 19 -25.02 -36.94 -7.73
N ILE A 20 -24.07 -37.31 -8.59
CA ILE A 20 -22.74 -36.69 -8.62
C ILE A 20 -22.84 -35.21 -9.00
N ALA A 21 -23.66 -34.86 -9.99
CA ALA A 21 -23.89 -33.47 -10.38
C ALA A 21 -24.52 -32.64 -9.24
N LEU A 22 -25.44 -33.24 -8.47
CA LEU A 22 -26.06 -32.59 -7.32
C LEU A 22 -25.05 -32.31 -6.19
N ILE A 23 -24.19 -33.29 -5.90
CA ILE A 23 -23.14 -33.17 -4.87
C ILE A 23 -22.07 -32.14 -5.30
N ALA A 24 -21.67 -32.15 -6.57
CA ALA A 24 -20.73 -31.17 -7.10
C ALA A 24 -21.26 -29.73 -7.03
N GLY A 25 -22.59 -29.54 -7.18
CA GLY A 25 -23.23 -28.23 -7.00
C GLY A 25 -23.27 -27.71 -5.56
N LEU A 26 -23.16 -28.60 -4.57
CA LEU A 26 -23.14 -28.25 -3.14
C LEU A 26 -21.73 -27.85 -2.65
N LEU A 27 -20.66 -28.33 -3.29
CA LEU A 27 -19.30 -27.91 -2.98
C LEU A 27 -18.96 -26.61 -3.71
N ARG A 28 -19.40 -25.49 -3.14
CA ARG A 28 -18.98 -24.16 -3.59
C ARG A 28 -17.57 -23.90 -3.03
N PRO A 29 -16.53 -23.73 -3.86
CA PRO A 29 -15.21 -23.38 -3.34
C PRO A 29 -15.32 -22.03 -2.64
N ALA A 30 -14.81 -21.95 -1.42
CA ALA A 30 -14.65 -20.67 -0.73
C ALA A 30 -13.63 -19.85 -1.53
N GLN A 31 -14.10 -18.89 -2.31
CA GLN A 31 -13.24 -17.89 -2.90
C GLN A 31 -12.85 -16.92 -1.79
N THR A 32 -11.69 -17.16 -1.16
CA THR A 32 -11.06 -16.16 -0.31
C THR A 32 -10.65 -15.00 -1.20
N GLN A 33 -11.48 -13.96 -1.22
CA GLN A 33 -11.12 -12.70 -1.85
C GLN A 33 -10.14 -12.00 -0.91
N ALA A 34 -8.85 -12.31 -1.06
CA ALA A 34 -7.82 -11.49 -0.47
C ALA A 34 -7.96 -10.11 -1.12
N ALA A 35 -8.58 -9.17 -0.41
CA ALA A 35 -8.53 -7.78 -0.81
C ALA A 35 -7.06 -7.38 -0.82
N GLU A 36 -6.48 -7.21 -2.01
CA GLU A 36 -5.16 -6.60 -2.20
C GLU A 36 -5.25 -5.16 -1.67
N ARG A 37 -5.08 -5.01 -0.35
CA ARG A 37 -4.86 -3.70 0.25
C ARG A 37 -3.40 -3.38 -0.03
N CYS A 38 -3.14 -2.73 -1.17
CA CYS A 38 -1.83 -2.15 -1.43
C CYS A 38 -1.61 -1.02 -0.42
N PRO A 39 -0.62 -1.12 0.49
CA PRO A 39 -0.33 -0.04 1.42
C PRO A 39 0.16 1.20 0.66
N ILE A 40 -0.26 2.37 1.13
CA ILE A 40 0.19 3.67 0.62
C ILE A 40 1.47 4.04 1.37
N ILE A 41 2.57 4.22 0.65
CA ILE A 41 3.83 4.67 1.23
C ILE A 41 3.89 6.20 1.15
N VAL A 42 4.12 6.84 2.29
CA VAL A 42 4.31 8.29 2.40
C VAL A 42 5.73 8.55 2.92
N GLU A 43 6.61 9.08 2.07
CA GLU A 43 7.96 9.49 2.47
C GLU A 43 8.04 11.00 2.68
N LEU A 44 8.42 11.41 3.89
CA LEU A 44 8.69 12.79 4.27
C LEU A 44 10.19 13.05 4.31
N LEU A 45 10.64 14.06 3.55
CA LEU A 45 12.03 14.53 3.56
C LEU A 45 12.16 15.75 4.46
N THR A 46 12.65 15.57 5.69
CA THR A 46 12.63 16.56 6.80
C THR A 46 14.01 16.77 7.44
N SER A 47 14.16 17.69 8.38
CA SER A 47 15.37 17.90 9.19
C SER A 47 15.00 18.57 10.50
N GLN A 48 15.67 18.20 11.61
CA GLN A 48 15.41 18.81 12.92
C GLN A 48 15.67 20.33 12.93
N GLY A 49 16.59 20.82 12.08
CA GLY A 49 16.86 22.25 11.92
C GLY A 49 15.80 23.01 11.12
N CYS A 50 14.77 22.33 10.62
CA CYS A 50 13.73 22.92 9.77
C CYS A 50 12.49 23.28 10.59
N SER A 51 12.41 24.53 11.07
CA SER A 51 11.22 25.03 11.79
C SER A 51 9.95 24.97 10.94
N SER A 52 10.06 25.18 9.63
CA SER A 52 8.95 25.08 8.69
C SER A 52 8.48 23.64 8.42
N CYS A 53 9.24 22.63 8.85
CA CYS A 53 8.93 21.22 8.64
C CYS A 53 8.02 20.65 9.74
N LEU A 54 7.95 21.29 10.92
CA LEU A 54 7.12 20.83 12.05
C LEU A 54 5.67 20.48 11.66
N PRO A 55 4.94 21.29 10.84
CA PRO A 55 3.59 20.92 10.44
C PRO A 55 3.52 19.68 9.54
N ALA A 56 4.57 19.39 8.78
CA ALA A 56 4.66 18.21 7.93
C ALA A 56 4.98 16.95 8.74
N ASP A 57 5.82 17.07 9.77
CA ASP A 57 6.09 16.00 10.73
C ASP A 57 4.81 15.62 11.49
N GLU A 58 4.06 16.61 12.01
CA GLU A 58 2.75 16.38 12.65
C GLU A 58 1.71 15.75 11.71
N LEU A 59 1.74 16.11 10.43
CA LEU A 59 0.85 15.50 9.43
C LEU A 59 1.22 14.03 9.21
N LEU A 60 2.50 13.71 9.13
CA LEU A 60 2.95 12.31 9.00
C LEU A 60 2.50 11.49 10.20
N ASP A 61 2.62 12.01 11.42
CA ASP A 61 2.15 11.35 12.64
C ASP A 61 0.63 11.05 12.61
N LYS A 62 -0.16 11.96 12.04
CA LYS A 62 -1.61 11.75 11.84
C LYS A 62 -1.88 10.69 10.77
N LEU A 63 -1.12 10.69 9.68
CA LEU A 63 -1.28 9.72 8.59
C LEU A 63 -0.90 8.30 9.05
N LEU A 64 0.09 8.16 9.92
CA LEU A 64 0.51 6.89 10.50
C LEU A 64 -0.57 6.22 11.37
N GLN A 65 -1.64 6.93 11.75
CA GLN A 65 -2.80 6.35 12.43
C GLN A 65 -3.73 5.57 11.49
N ILE A 66 -3.50 5.62 10.18
CA ILE A 66 -4.32 4.94 9.17
C ILE A 66 -3.64 3.62 8.82
N ASP A 67 -4.31 2.48 9.08
CA ASP A 67 -3.77 1.12 8.91
C ASP A 67 -3.19 0.83 7.50
N SER A 68 -3.67 1.53 6.48
CA SER A 68 -3.21 1.35 5.10
C SER A 68 -2.01 2.23 4.73
N ILE A 69 -1.44 3.00 5.67
CA ILE A 69 -0.34 3.93 5.41
C ILE A 69 0.94 3.44 6.07
N VAL A 70 2.03 3.47 5.30
CA VAL A 70 3.39 3.26 5.77
C VAL A 70 4.15 4.58 5.61
N GLY A 71 4.48 5.22 6.72
CA GLY A 71 5.24 6.47 6.73
C GLY A 71 6.74 6.25 6.84
N LEU A 72 7.53 7.03 6.12
CA LEU A 72 8.99 7.10 6.21
C LEU A 72 9.40 8.54 6.49
N SER A 73 10.28 8.76 7.48
CA SER A 73 10.91 10.05 7.73
C SER A 73 12.40 9.96 7.38
N SER A 74 12.78 10.63 6.30
CA SER A 74 14.12 10.57 5.71
C SER A 74 14.80 11.93 5.90
N HIS A 75 15.78 11.99 6.79
CA HIS A 75 16.39 13.26 7.16
C HIS A 75 17.43 13.76 6.16
N VAL A 76 17.33 15.04 5.78
CA VAL A 76 18.20 15.72 4.81
C VAL A 76 19.33 16.48 5.50
N ASP A 77 20.50 16.52 4.87
CA ASP A 77 21.75 17.09 5.39
C ASP A 77 22.02 18.53 4.95
N TYR A 78 21.25 19.09 4.01
CA TYR A 78 21.57 20.42 3.45
C TYR A 78 21.41 21.57 4.45
N LEU A 79 20.90 21.32 5.67
CA LEU A 79 20.80 22.30 6.75
C LEU A 79 21.93 22.18 7.78
N ASP A 80 22.82 21.20 7.64
CA ASP A 80 23.95 20.99 8.57
C ASP A 80 24.91 22.19 8.63
N TYR A 81 24.91 23.05 7.59
CA TYR A 81 25.71 24.28 7.59
C TYR A 81 25.29 25.30 8.67
N ILE A 82 24.11 25.13 9.28
CA ILE A 82 23.58 26.01 10.34
C ILE A 82 24.31 25.77 11.69
N GLY A 83 25.25 24.82 11.74
CA GLY A 83 26.16 24.61 12.88
C GLY A 83 25.76 23.46 13.79
N TRP A 84 24.60 22.83 13.54
CA TRP A 84 24.24 21.55 14.14
C TRP A 84 24.11 20.49 13.05
N LYS A 85 25.05 19.54 13.06
CA LYS A 85 25.00 18.36 12.21
C LYS A 85 24.04 17.31 12.80
N TYR A 86 23.00 16.97 12.06
CA TYR A 86 22.02 16.00 12.55
C TYR A 86 22.50 14.56 12.30
N PRO A 87 22.61 13.70 13.32
CA PRO A 87 23.24 12.37 13.17
C PRO A 87 22.47 11.41 12.27
N PHE A 88 21.17 11.64 12.06
CA PHE A 88 20.35 10.82 11.17
C PHE A 88 20.18 11.44 9.78
N ALA A 89 20.76 12.61 9.52
CA ALA A 89 20.77 13.22 8.20
C ALA A 89 21.76 12.50 7.29
N LEU A 90 21.30 12.18 6.07
CA LEU A 90 22.09 11.47 5.08
C LEU A 90 22.15 12.29 3.77
N PRO A 91 23.34 12.49 3.16
CA PRO A 91 23.49 13.15 1.87
C PRO A 91 22.66 12.52 0.75
N GLU A 92 22.40 11.21 0.85
CA GLU A 92 21.57 10.45 -0.07
C GLU A 92 20.11 10.93 -0.05
N ASN A 93 19.56 11.28 1.12
CA ASN A 93 18.20 11.79 1.26
C ASN A 93 18.06 13.18 0.63
N THR A 94 19.07 14.04 0.80
CA THR A 94 19.13 15.33 0.13
C THR A 94 19.19 15.16 -1.39
N SER A 95 20.00 14.21 -1.87
CA SER A 95 20.11 13.90 -3.30
C SER A 95 18.78 13.39 -3.85
N ARG A 96 18.08 12.51 -3.11
CA ARG A 96 16.72 12.05 -3.44
C ARG A 96 15.71 13.20 -3.49
N GLN A 97 15.75 14.13 -2.53
CA GLN A 97 14.89 15.32 -2.54
C GLN A 97 15.09 16.16 -3.81
N ARG A 98 16.34 16.39 -4.20
CA ARG A 98 16.67 17.15 -5.42
C ARG A 98 16.17 16.42 -6.67
N ALA A 99 16.32 15.09 -6.73
CA ALA A 99 15.84 14.28 -7.84
C ALA A 99 14.30 14.34 -7.97
N ILE A 100 13.56 14.16 -6.85
CA ILE A 100 12.09 14.23 -6.83
C ILE A 100 11.58 15.62 -7.20
N ARG A 101 12.24 16.70 -6.76
CA ARG A 101 11.91 18.07 -7.17
C ARG A 101 12.00 18.29 -8.68
N GLY A 102 12.83 17.53 -9.38
CA GLY A 102 12.97 17.58 -10.84
C GLY A 102 11.93 16.74 -11.61
N LEU A 103 11.08 15.98 -10.90
CA LEU A 103 10.08 15.08 -11.49
C LEU A 103 8.67 15.66 -11.29
N SER A 104 7.80 15.56 -12.30
CA SER A 104 6.36 15.88 -12.19
C SER A 104 5.56 14.77 -11.48
N ILE A 105 6.06 14.32 -10.33
CA ILE A 105 5.26 13.58 -9.35
C ILE A 105 4.48 14.63 -8.54
N ILE A 106 3.31 14.30 -7.99
CA ILE A 106 2.57 15.19 -7.07
C ILE A 106 3.47 15.49 -5.86
N SER A 107 4.28 16.54 -5.99
CA SER A 107 5.31 16.95 -5.05
C SER A 107 4.85 18.28 -4.49
N THR A 108 4.21 18.24 -3.32
CA THR A 108 3.99 19.46 -2.55
C THR A 108 5.31 19.79 -1.87
N SER A 109 6.16 20.52 -2.59
CA SER A 109 7.35 21.12 -2.00
C SER A 109 6.89 22.31 -1.15
N ILE A 110 6.68 22.06 0.15
CA ILE A 110 6.65 23.15 1.14
C ILE A 110 8.08 23.72 1.16
N ARG A 111 8.35 24.68 0.25
CA ARG A 111 9.57 25.46 0.31
C ARG A 111 9.40 26.47 1.43
N PRO A 112 10.32 26.56 2.41
CA PRO A 112 10.34 27.72 3.27
C PRO A 112 10.51 28.96 2.40
N LYS A 113 9.56 29.88 2.49
CA LYS A 113 9.85 31.29 2.26
C LYS A 113 10.89 31.62 3.33
N TRP A 114 12.14 31.86 2.94
CA TRP A 114 13.26 32.27 3.80
C TRP A 114 13.06 33.66 4.46
N SER A 115 11.82 34.05 4.75
CA SER A 115 11.43 35.40 5.19
C SER A 115 10.82 35.45 6.60
N ALA A 116 11.01 34.43 7.42
CA ALA A 116 10.64 34.48 8.83
C ALA A 116 11.65 33.65 9.63
N ILE A 117 12.27 34.29 10.63
CA ILE A 117 13.41 33.80 11.42
C ILE A 117 14.77 34.15 10.77
N VAL A 118 14.96 35.45 10.54
CA VAL A 118 15.99 36.23 11.24
C VAL A 118 15.25 37.34 12.00
#